data_AF-A0A7W9C627-F1
#
_entry.id   AF-A0A7W9C627-F1
#
_cell.length_a   1.000
_cell.length_b   1.000
_cell.length_c   1.000
_cell.angle_alpha   90.00
_cell.angle_beta   90.00
_cell.angle_gamma   90.00
#
_symmetry.space_group_name_H-M   'P 1'
#
loop_
_entity.id
_entity.type
_entity.pdbx_description
1 polymer ?
#
loop_
_entity_poly.entity_id
_entity_poly.type
_entity_poly.pdbx_seq_one_letter_code
_entity_poly.pdbx_strand_id
1 'polypeptide(L)'
;MDMALKTARVALVGNPNSGKTALFNALTGAHQKVANYAGVTVERKEGLIRAASGRTMSVLDLPGTYSLRARSPDEEVTRDAVLGRLAGETPPDVVVCVADATNLRLVLRLILELRAVGRPMVLALNMYDIAQRQGLRIDLETLSAELGVPIITTVATRKRGIEDLIAAVEAKVEAAAVEGENRWSSPDSAALRHAAREAERIMKACVRPPERPDTLTGKIDSVLLHPVAGMAILFVLLFVMFQAVFSWAAPLMDGIEGAIGWIGGLVAALIPDQGGGGLIQSLIVDGIISGVGSVLVFLPQILILFLFIIALEDFGYMARAAFLMDKIMGGAGLHGRAFIPLLSSFACAIPGIMAARVIDSRRDRLTTILVAPLMTCSARIPVYTLIIAAFIPSRTVWGVVNLQGLVMFGLYAAGIVSALIVSLLIRKVFWRGAVEPFMMELPTYRLPDPKSVAFNLWLRAKIFINRAGRIILPLVILLWVLATFPYPPENATLPAIDYSFAGMIGRALEPIFAPIGFNWQMVIALIPGMAAREVAVAALGTTYAIADAENATGLLASTLSAQWSLATALSFLAWYIFAPQCVATLGVVKRETNSTKWTWIMIGYMFGLAYLASFVTYHVAVALGGG
;
A
#
# COMPACT_ATOMS: atom_id res chain seq x y z
N MET A 1 -15.98 48.91 -33.71
CA MET A 1 -16.08 47.46 -34.04
C MET A 1 -14.94 46.77 -33.31
N ASP A 2 -14.99 46.76 -31.97
CA ASP A 2 -13.95 46.20 -31.11
C ASP A 2 -14.51 45.02 -30.35
N MET A 3 -14.54 43.87 -31.03
CA MET A 3 -14.64 42.59 -30.34
C MET A 3 -13.22 42.25 -29.89
N ALA A 4 -12.85 42.69 -28.68
CA ALA A 4 -11.61 42.27 -28.04
C ALA A 4 -11.51 40.74 -28.16
N LEU A 5 -10.55 40.25 -28.96
CA LEU A 5 -10.36 38.83 -29.23
C LEU A 5 -10.14 38.10 -27.90
N LYS A 6 -11.21 37.51 -27.37
CA LYS A 6 -11.15 36.64 -26.19
C LYS A 6 -10.15 35.54 -26.50
N THR A 7 -9.09 35.44 -25.72
CA THR A 7 -8.06 34.40 -25.87
C THR A 7 -8.74 33.04 -25.73
N ALA A 8 -8.77 32.26 -26.80
CA ALA A 8 -9.42 30.95 -26.79
C ALA A 8 -8.65 30.00 -25.85
N ARG A 9 -9.38 29.22 -25.08
CA ARG A 9 -8.85 28.27 -24.09
C ARG A 9 -8.92 26.85 -24.65
N VAL A 10 -7.77 26.22 -24.74
CA VAL A 10 -7.59 24.86 -25.23
C VAL A 10 -7.17 23.98 -24.06
N ALA A 11 -7.89 22.90 -23.80
CA ALA A 11 -7.51 21.93 -22.77
C ALA A 11 -6.86 20.70 -23.40
N LEU A 12 -5.65 20.34 -22.98
CA LEU A 12 -5.04 19.05 -23.31
C LEU A 12 -5.55 18.00 -22.32
N VAL A 13 -6.22 16.97 -22.83
CA VAL A 13 -6.74 15.84 -22.05
C VAL A 13 -6.21 14.55 -22.63
N GLY A 14 -5.84 13.58 -21.82
CA GLY A 14 -5.43 12.27 -22.32
C GLY A 14 -5.03 11.33 -21.20
N ASN A 15 -4.79 10.09 -21.55
CA ASN A 15 -4.36 9.08 -20.60
C ASN A 15 -2.97 9.43 -20.04
N PRO A 16 -2.65 9.03 -18.79
CA PRO A 16 -1.27 9.04 -18.31
C PRO A 16 -0.32 8.38 -19.32
N ASN A 17 0.87 8.97 -19.48
CA ASN A 17 1.90 8.52 -20.42
C ASN A 17 1.58 8.59 -21.93
N SER A 18 0.46 9.22 -22.36
CA SER A 18 0.18 9.42 -23.79
C SER A 18 1.10 10.44 -24.49
N GLY A 19 2.09 10.97 -23.77
CA GLY A 19 3.00 12.03 -24.22
C GLY A 19 2.37 13.43 -24.20
N LYS A 20 1.25 13.62 -23.50
CA LYS A 20 0.59 14.92 -23.27
C LYS A 20 1.54 16.02 -22.81
N THR A 21 2.35 15.78 -21.77
CA THR A 21 3.32 16.78 -21.28
C THR A 21 4.43 17.08 -22.29
N ALA A 22 4.86 16.08 -23.08
CA ALA A 22 5.80 16.32 -24.17
C ALA A 22 5.17 17.17 -25.28
N LEU A 23 3.90 16.93 -25.61
CA LEU A 23 3.15 17.72 -26.58
C LEU A 23 2.92 19.16 -26.08
N PHE A 24 2.57 19.32 -24.80
CA PHE A 24 2.44 20.62 -24.15
C PHE A 24 3.74 21.43 -24.27
N ASN A 25 4.87 20.85 -23.88
CA ASN A 25 6.17 21.51 -23.98
C ASN A 25 6.55 21.84 -25.45
N ALA A 26 6.19 20.97 -26.40
CA ALA A 26 6.41 21.21 -27.82
C ALA A 26 5.57 22.38 -28.36
N LEU A 27 4.34 22.55 -27.84
CA LEU A 27 3.40 23.61 -28.19
C LEU A 27 3.80 24.96 -27.58
N THR A 28 4.10 25.01 -26.28
CA THR A 28 4.26 26.27 -25.52
C THR A 28 5.71 26.74 -25.41
N GLY A 29 6.68 25.87 -25.66
CA GLY A 29 8.10 26.17 -25.45
C GLY A 29 8.40 26.62 -24.02
N ALA A 30 9.19 27.69 -23.85
CA ALA A 30 9.58 28.23 -22.54
C ALA A 30 8.50 29.07 -21.85
N HIS A 31 7.39 29.38 -22.52
CA HIS A 31 6.36 30.30 -22.03
C HIS A 31 5.22 29.57 -21.29
N GLN A 32 5.57 28.88 -20.21
CA GLN A 32 4.62 28.20 -19.34
C GLN A 32 4.60 28.80 -17.93
N LYS A 33 3.41 28.83 -17.32
CA LYS A 33 3.19 29.15 -15.91
C LYS A 33 2.78 27.88 -15.18
N VAL A 34 3.45 27.60 -14.07
CA VAL A 34 3.14 26.49 -13.18
C VAL A 34 2.56 27.05 -11.89
N ALA A 35 1.35 26.61 -11.53
CA ALA A 35 0.64 26.96 -10.30
C ALA A 35 -0.02 25.71 -9.72
N ASN A 36 -0.79 25.85 -8.63
CA ASN A 36 -1.68 24.79 -8.14
C ASN A 36 -3.13 25.21 -8.34
N TYR A 37 -4.01 24.25 -8.59
CA TYR A 37 -5.45 24.53 -8.58
C TYR A 37 -5.92 24.94 -7.18
N ALA A 38 -6.92 25.83 -7.12
CA ALA A 38 -7.42 26.34 -5.84
C ALA A 38 -7.95 25.20 -4.95
N GLY A 39 -7.45 25.13 -3.71
CA GLY A 39 -7.93 24.15 -2.71
C GLY A 39 -7.42 22.71 -2.87
N VAL A 40 -6.57 22.42 -3.87
CA VAL A 40 -5.98 21.07 -4.07
C VAL A 40 -4.48 21.15 -4.38
N THR A 41 -3.74 20.09 -4.08
CA THR A 41 -2.29 19.99 -4.36
C THR A 41 -1.96 19.58 -5.79
N VAL A 42 -2.91 19.74 -6.72
CA VAL A 42 -2.77 19.31 -8.11
C VAL A 42 -2.09 20.43 -8.91
N GLU A 43 -1.01 20.08 -9.61
CA GLU A 43 -0.23 21.01 -10.44
C GLU A 43 -1.07 21.48 -11.64
N ARG A 44 -1.05 22.78 -11.90
CA ARG A 44 -1.72 23.48 -13.00
C ARG A 44 -0.66 24.06 -13.93
N LYS A 45 -0.60 23.60 -15.19
CA LYS A 45 0.31 24.15 -16.20
C LYS A 45 -0.49 24.84 -17.30
N GLU A 46 -0.16 26.09 -17.55
CA GLU A 46 -0.78 26.89 -18.59
C GLU A 46 0.31 27.55 -19.44
N GLY A 47 0.14 27.57 -20.75
CA GLY A 47 1.06 28.25 -21.66
C GLY A 47 0.32 28.89 -22.82
N LEU A 48 0.96 29.85 -23.48
CA LEU A 48 0.38 30.54 -24.62
C LEU A 48 0.94 29.97 -25.92
N ILE A 49 0.07 29.78 -26.90
CA ILE A 49 0.44 29.44 -28.27
C ILE A 49 -0.09 30.49 -29.24
N ARG A 50 0.60 30.64 -30.36
CA ARG A 50 0.21 31.55 -31.43
C ARG A 50 -0.02 30.78 -32.72
N ALA A 51 -1.20 30.91 -33.30
CA ALA A 51 -1.51 30.32 -34.60
C ALA A 51 -0.86 31.11 -35.74
N ALA A 52 -0.77 30.49 -36.91
CA ALA A 52 -0.25 31.12 -38.12
C ALA A 52 -1.08 32.36 -38.54
N SER A 53 -2.37 32.37 -38.20
CA SER A 53 -3.28 33.52 -38.36
C SER A 53 -2.91 34.74 -37.50
N GLY A 54 -2.02 34.56 -36.51
CA GLY A 54 -1.70 35.56 -35.49
C GLY A 54 -2.55 35.47 -34.23
N ARG A 55 -3.61 34.64 -34.19
CA ARG A 55 -4.46 34.42 -33.00
C ARG A 55 -3.67 33.82 -31.85
N THR A 56 -3.88 34.35 -30.65
CA THR A 56 -3.29 33.81 -29.42
C THR A 56 -4.30 32.91 -28.72
N MET A 57 -3.87 31.74 -28.28
CA MET A 57 -4.67 30.76 -27.54
C MET A 57 -3.94 30.35 -26.26
N SER A 58 -4.68 30.17 -25.18
CA SER A 58 -4.15 29.62 -23.94
C SER A 58 -4.34 28.10 -23.93
N VAL A 59 -3.27 27.36 -23.67
CA VAL A 59 -3.28 25.90 -23.54
C VAL A 59 -3.15 25.55 -22.08
N LEU A 60 -4.10 24.76 -21.58
CA LEU A 60 -4.12 24.21 -20.23
C LEU A 60 -3.77 22.72 -20.30
N ASP A 61 -2.71 22.31 -19.60
CA ASP A 61 -2.38 20.89 -19.43
C ASP A 61 -3.20 20.32 -18.27
N LEU A 62 -4.26 19.55 -18.56
CA LEU A 62 -5.03 18.89 -17.52
C LEU A 62 -4.33 17.61 -17.06
N PRO A 63 -4.46 17.20 -15.79
CA PRO A 63 -3.90 15.93 -15.35
C PRO A 63 -4.37 14.73 -16.19
N GLY A 64 -3.51 13.72 -16.31
CA GLY A 64 -3.85 12.52 -17.07
C GLY A 64 -5.07 11.81 -16.47
N THR A 65 -6.01 11.39 -17.31
CA THR A 65 -7.21 10.67 -16.86
C THR A 65 -7.52 9.51 -17.78
N TYR A 66 -8.04 8.41 -17.21
CA TYR A 66 -8.53 7.28 -17.97
C TYR A 66 -10.05 7.34 -18.23
N SER A 67 -10.78 8.15 -17.46
CA SER A 67 -12.23 8.33 -17.55
C SER A 67 -12.68 9.60 -16.81
N LEU A 68 -13.73 10.24 -17.28
CA LEU A 68 -14.38 11.38 -16.62
C LEU A 68 -15.13 11.00 -15.35
N ARG A 69 -15.14 9.72 -14.92
CA ARG A 69 -15.67 9.35 -13.60
C ARG A 69 -14.79 9.86 -12.46
N ALA A 70 -13.49 9.99 -12.74
CA ALA A 70 -12.42 10.36 -11.82
C ALA A 70 -12.24 9.41 -10.63
N ARG A 71 -11.03 8.88 -10.48
CA ARG A 71 -10.62 7.96 -9.41
C ARG A 71 -9.59 8.58 -8.46
N SER A 72 -8.94 9.64 -8.91
CA SER A 72 -7.94 10.39 -8.18
C SER A 72 -8.30 11.90 -8.18
N PRO A 73 -7.73 12.69 -7.27
CA PRO A 73 -7.93 14.15 -7.25
C PRO A 73 -7.52 14.81 -8.57
N ASP A 74 -6.45 14.28 -9.17
CA ASP A 74 -5.94 14.70 -10.46
C ASP A 74 -6.99 14.49 -11.55
N GLU A 75 -7.64 13.31 -11.58
CA GLU A 75 -8.72 13.04 -12.51
C GLU A 75 -10.00 13.86 -12.20
N GLU A 76 -10.26 14.17 -10.92
CA GLU A 76 -11.41 15.01 -10.52
C GLU A 76 -11.26 16.41 -11.10
N VAL A 77 -10.05 16.98 -11.05
CA VAL A 77 -9.73 18.26 -11.69
C VAL A 77 -9.96 18.20 -13.20
N THR A 78 -9.48 17.14 -13.89
CA THR A 78 -9.68 16.99 -15.34
C THR A 78 -11.16 16.87 -15.70
N ARG A 79 -11.92 16.06 -14.95
CA ARG A 79 -13.37 15.93 -15.12
C ARG A 79 -14.06 17.28 -14.95
N ASP A 80 -13.81 17.96 -13.85
CA ASP A 80 -14.53 19.19 -13.51
C ASP A 80 -14.15 20.35 -14.44
N ALA A 81 -12.90 20.39 -14.93
CA ALA A 81 -12.48 21.33 -15.96
C ALA A 81 -13.23 21.10 -17.28
N VAL A 82 -13.30 19.86 -17.75
CA VAL A 82 -13.98 19.49 -19.00
C VAL A 82 -15.50 19.61 -18.88
N LEU A 83 -16.09 19.38 -17.71
CA LEU A 83 -17.53 19.56 -17.48
C LEU A 83 -17.90 21.02 -17.19
N GLY A 84 -16.93 21.93 -17.06
CA GLY A 84 -17.19 23.34 -16.70
C GLY A 84 -17.67 23.53 -15.26
N ARG A 85 -17.36 22.59 -14.36
CA ARG A 85 -17.71 22.59 -12.94
C ARG A 85 -16.57 23.05 -12.04
N LEU A 86 -15.39 23.28 -12.60
CA LEU A 86 -14.21 23.67 -11.84
C LEU A 86 -14.35 25.12 -11.33
N ALA A 87 -14.40 25.29 -10.01
CA ALA A 87 -14.60 26.59 -9.38
C ALA A 87 -13.48 27.58 -9.74
N GLY A 88 -13.85 28.78 -10.18
CA GLY A 88 -12.92 29.87 -10.51
C GLY A 88 -12.23 29.74 -11.87
N GLU A 89 -12.55 28.71 -12.67
CA GLU A 89 -12.00 28.53 -14.01
C GLU A 89 -13.11 28.63 -15.06
N THR A 90 -12.85 29.32 -16.17
CA THR A 90 -13.77 29.29 -17.30
C THR A 90 -13.58 28.00 -18.09
N PRO A 91 -14.68 27.40 -18.58
CA PRO A 91 -14.63 26.19 -19.39
C PRO A 91 -13.71 26.36 -20.62
N PRO A 92 -12.98 25.30 -21.06
CA PRO A 92 -12.24 25.32 -22.32
C PRO A 92 -13.16 25.37 -23.54
N ASP A 93 -12.78 26.17 -24.54
CA ASP A 93 -13.50 26.32 -25.82
C ASP A 93 -13.28 25.10 -26.73
N VAL A 94 -12.08 24.50 -26.67
CA VAL A 94 -11.73 23.28 -27.43
C VAL A 94 -10.96 22.30 -26.53
N VAL A 95 -11.27 21.01 -26.68
CA VAL A 95 -10.52 19.91 -26.05
C VAL A 95 -9.61 19.26 -27.08
N VAL A 96 -8.32 19.16 -26.78
CA VAL A 96 -7.39 18.33 -27.55
C VAL A 96 -7.19 17.04 -26.78
N CYS A 97 -7.73 15.94 -27.31
CA CYS A 97 -7.50 14.63 -26.76
C CYS A 97 -6.15 14.10 -27.25
N VAL A 98 -5.19 13.86 -26.35
CA VAL A 98 -3.87 13.32 -26.68
C VAL A 98 -3.88 11.81 -26.48
N ALA A 99 -3.79 11.09 -27.59
CA ALA A 99 -3.86 9.64 -27.67
C ALA A 99 -2.51 9.02 -28.04
N ASP A 100 -2.12 7.95 -27.35
CA ASP A 100 -1.00 7.12 -27.76
C ASP A 100 -1.43 6.18 -28.89
N ALA A 101 -0.80 6.33 -30.07
CA ALA A 101 -1.06 5.48 -31.23
C ALA A 101 -0.76 3.98 -30.98
N THR A 102 0.13 3.66 -30.03
CA THR A 102 0.49 2.29 -29.69
C THR A 102 -0.56 1.61 -28.80
N ASN A 103 -1.43 2.38 -28.13
CA ASN A 103 -2.43 1.85 -27.20
C ASN A 103 -3.83 2.50 -27.35
N LEU A 104 -4.32 2.53 -28.59
CA LEU A 104 -5.63 3.11 -28.96
C LEU A 104 -6.81 2.52 -28.18
N ARG A 105 -6.77 1.23 -27.84
CA ARG A 105 -7.85 0.53 -27.13
C ARG A 105 -8.25 1.26 -25.85
N LEU A 106 -7.26 1.72 -25.09
CA LEU A 106 -7.50 2.34 -23.79
C LEU A 106 -8.05 3.76 -23.93
N VAL A 107 -7.54 4.53 -24.89
CA VAL A 107 -7.89 5.93 -25.09
C VAL A 107 -9.27 6.09 -25.74
N LEU A 108 -9.70 5.13 -26.57
CA LEU A 108 -10.99 5.17 -27.28
C LEU A 108 -12.17 5.34 -26.32
N ARG A 109 -12.12 4.73 -25.12
CA ARG A 109 -13.17 4.94 -24.12
C ARG A 109 -13.22 6.37 -23.62
N LEU A 110 -12.06 6.97 -23.32
CA LEU A 110 -11.99 8.37 -22.91
C LEU A 110 -12.48 9.30 -24.02
N ILE A 111 -12.13 9.03 -25.29
CA ILE A 111 -12.61 9.81 -26.44
C ILE A 111 -14.14 9.78 -26.52
N LEU A 112 -14.76 8.60 -26.36
CA LEU A 112 -16.22 8.47 -26.38
C LEU A 112 -16.88 9.26 -25.25
N GLU A 113 -16.28 9.27 -24.05
CA GLU A 113 -16.75 10.07 -22.92
C GLU A 113 -16.60 11.58 -23.18
N LEU A 114 -15.45 12.02 -23.68
CA LEU A 114 -15.19 13.42 -24.03
C LEU A 114 -16.14 13.92 -25.13
N ARG A 115 -16.44 13.08 -26.12
CA ARG A 115 -17.42 13.37 -27.16
C ARG A 115 -18.81 13.58 -26.58
N ALA A 116 -19.20 12.76 -25.58
CA ALA A 116 -20.50 12.88 -24.93
C ALA A 116 -20.66 14.20 -24.13
N VAL A 117 -19.55 14.85 -23.75
CA VAL A 117 -19.60 16.19 -23.13
C VAL A 117 -20.07 17.27 -24.11
N GLY A 118 -19.96 17.03 -25.42
CA GLY A 118 -20.48 17.95 -26.46
C GLY A 118 -19.57 19.11 -26.82
N ARG A 119 -18.33 19.15 -26.29
CA ARG A 119 -17.36 20.20 -26.60
C ARG A 119 -16.64 19.94 -27.92
N PRO A 120 -16.28 21.00 -28.68
CA PRO A 120 -15.42 20.86 -29.84
C PRO A 120 -14.12 20.13 -29.47
N MET A 121 -13.79 19.09 -30.22
CA MET A 121 -12.65 18.22 -29.94
C MET A 121 -11.77 17.99 -31.17
N VAL A 122 -10.46 17.92 -30.94
CA VAL A 122 -9.45 17.46 -31.90
C VAL A 122 -8.68 16.30 -31.27
N LEU A 123 -8.41 15.24 -32.02
CA LEU A 123 -7.62 14.10 -31.57
C LEU A 123 -6.17 14.25 -32.03
N ALA A 124 -5.24 14.44 -31.10
CA ALA A 124 -3.80 14.38 -31.34
C ALA A 124 -3.31 12.94 -31.14
N LEU A 125 -3.12 12.21 -32.24
CA LEU A 125 -2.62 10.84 -32.22
C LEU A 125 -1.08 10.84 -32.17
N ASN A 126 -0.54 10.81 -30.95
CA ASN A 126 0.88 10.94 -30.63
C ASN A 126 1.62 9.59 -30.70
N MET A 127 2.96 9.64 -30.73
CA MET A 127 3.85 8.47 -30.86
C MET A 127 3.60 7.65 -32.13
N TYR A 128 3.10 8.29 -33.19
CA TYR A 128 2.72 7.62 -34.43
C TYR A 128 3.92 6.92 -35.10
N ASP A 129 5.14 7.45 -34.94
CA ASP A 129 6.36 6.83 -35.44
C ASP A 129 6.69 5.50 -34.74
N ILE A 130 6.38 5.39 -33.45
CA ILE A 130 6.56 4.15 -32.69
C ILE A 130 5.54 3.11 -33.15
N ALA A 131 4.27 3.51 -33.33
CA ALA A 131 3.22 2.62 -33.84
C ALA A 131 3.59 2.04 -35.22
N GLN A 132 4.10 2.90 -36.13
CA GLN A 132 4.59 2.46 -37.43
C GLN A 132 5.77 1.49 -37.32
N ARG A 133 6.76 1.75 -36.44
CA ARG A 133 7.89 0.84 -36.21
C ARG A 133 7.46 -0.50 -35.60
N GLN A 134 6.40 -0.51 -34.80
CA GLN A 134 5.80 -1.72 -34.24
C GLN A 134 4.95 -2.49 -35.27
N GLY A 135 4.78 -1.96 -36.49
CA GLY A 135 4.01 -2.59 -37.56
C GLY A 135 2.48 -2.42 -37.42
N LEU A 136 2.02 -1.52 -36.55
CA LEU A 136 0.59 -1.19 -36.44
C LEU A 136 0.16 -0.39 -37.67
N ARG A 137 -0.92 -0.84 -38.35
CA ARG A 137 -1.56 -0.08 -39.42
C ARG A 137 -2.88 0.47 -38.93
N ILE A 138 -2.98 1.80 -38.86
CA ILE A 138 -4.17 2.53 -38.40
C ILE A 138 -4.79 3.23 -39.60
N ASP A 139 -6.05 2.91 -39.89
CA ASP A 139 -6.86 3.60 -40.88
C ASP A 139 -7.41 4.89 -40.26
N LEU A 140 -6.73 6.00 -40.53
CA LEU A 140 -7.05 7.31 -39.96
C LEU A 140 -8.36 7.88 -40.50
N GLU A 141 -8.72 7.57 -41.75
CA GLU A 141 -9.95 8.07 -42.38
C GLU A 141 -11.17 7.41 -41.75
N THR A 142 -11.17 6.08 -41.67
CA THR A 142 -12.25 5.31 -41.03
C THR A 142 -12.36 5.67 -39.54
N LEU A 143 -11.24 5.82 -38.84
CA LEU A 143 -11.22 6.20 -37.43
C LEU A 143 -11.79 7.61 -37.20
N SER A 144 -11.45 8.56 -38.07
CA SER A 144 -11.96 9.93 -38.02
C SER A 144 -13.47 9.96 -38.28
N ALA A 145 -13.96 9.17 -39.24
CA ALA A 145 -15.39 9.06 -39.55
C ALA A 145 -16.20 8.43 -38.40
N GLU A 146 -15.72 7.33 -37.82
CA GLU A 146 -16.36 6.62 -36.70
C GLU A 146 -16.44 7.52 -35.44
N LEU A 147 -15.35 8.24 -35.13
CA LEU A 147 -15.32 9.14 -33.98
C LEU A 147 -16.00 10.49 -34.26
N GLY A 148 -16.13 10.89 -35.53
CA GLY A 148 -16.62 12.20 -35.95
C GLY A 148 -15.76 13.37 -35.46
N VAL A 149 -14.45 13.15 -35.31
CA VAL A 149 -13.50 14.16 -34.83
C VAL A 149 -12.24 14.18 -35.70
N PRO A 150 -11.67 15.35 -36.01
CA PRO A 150 -10.44 15.42 -36.78
C PRO A 150 -9.28 14.79 -36.02
N ILE A 151 -8.48 13.98 -36.72
CA ILE A 151 -7.33 13.26 -36.17
C ILE A 151 -6.05 13.82 -36.79
N ILE A 152 -5.14 14.28 -35.95
CA ILE A 152 -3.82 14.79 -36.36
C ILE A 152 -2.74 13.89 -35.77
N THR A 153 -1.90 13.32 -36.61
CA THR A 153 -0.77 12.50 -36.16
C THR A 153 0.38 13.39 -35.68
N THR A 154 0.91 13.10 -34.49
CA THR A 154 1.98 13.91 -33.89
C THR A 154 3.16 13.06 -33.40
N VAL A 155 4.34 13.68 -33.37
CA VAL A 155 5.54 13.14 -32.70
C VAL A 155 6.12 14.26 -31.84
N ALA A 156 5.66 14.36 -30.60
CA ALA A 156 5.98 15.48 -29.71
C ALA A 156 7.49 15.70 -29.51
N THR A 157 8.26 14.62 -29.36
CA THR A 157 9.73 14.67 -29.15
C THR A 157 10.50 15.21 -30.36
N ARG A 158 9.92 15.12 -31.57
CA ARG A 158 10.52 15.61 -32.82
C ARG A 158 9.79 16.83 -33.38
N LYS A 159 8.83 17.38 -32.64
CA LYS A 159 7.97 18.51 -33.04
C LYS A 159 7.29 18.34 -34.42
N ARG A 160 6.94 17.10 -34.81
CA ARG A 160 6.23 16.83 -36.07
C ARG A 160 4.71 16.83 -35.86
N GLY A 161 3.96 17.40 -36.81
CA GLY A 161 2.49 17.48 -36.77
C GLY A 161 1.94 18.55 -35.81
N ILE A 162 2.80 19.39 -35.23
CA ILE A 162 2.40 20.43 -34.28
C ILE A 162 1.66 21.57 -34.99
N GLU A 163 2.15 22.01 -36.14
CA GLU A 163 1.53 23.09 -36.93
C GLU A 163 0.14 22.68 -37.44
N ASP A 164 0.02 21.45 -37.96
CA ASP A 164 -1.26 20.87 -38.38
C ASP A 164 -2.26 20.79 -37.22
N LEU A 165 -1.78 20.45 -36.02
CA LEU A 165 -2.61 20.40 -34.82
C LEU A 165 -3.10 21.79 -34.41
N ILE A 166 -2.23 22.81 -34.45
CA ILE A 166 -2.60 24.19 -34.14
C ILE A 166 -3.66 24.69 -35.14
N ALA A 167 -3.49 24.41 -36.44
CA ALA A 167 -4.45 24.79 -37.47
C ALA A 167 -5.81 24.09 -37.27
N ALA A 168 -5.82 22.80 -36.94
CA ALA A 168 -7.06 22.07 -36.67
C ALA A 168 -7.80 22.58 -35.42
N VAL A 169 -7.05 22.95 -34.37
CA VAL A 169 -7.61 23.55 -33.15
C VAL A 169 -8.21 24.92 -33.46
N GLU A 170 -7.48 25.76 -34.20
CA GLU A 170 -7.98 27.08 -34.61
C GLU A 170 -9.28 26.98 -35.42
N ALA A 171 -9.35 26.07 -36.38
CA ALA A 171 -10.58 25.83 -37.15
C ALA A 171 -11.76 25.42 -36.25
N LYS A 172 -11.52 24.65 -35.18
CA LYS A 172 -12.56 24.30 -34.20
C LYS A 172 -12.94 25.45 -33.28
N VAL A 173 -12.00 26.30 -32.89
CA VAL A 173 -12.27 27.54 -32.15
C VAL A 173 -13.18 28.46 -32.98
N GLU A 174 -12.96 28.56 -34.29
CA GLU A 174 -13.78 29.39 -35.19
C GLU A 174 -15.17 28.79 -35.44
N ALA A 175 -15.25 27.47 -35.56
CA ALA A 175 -16.53 26.77 -35.71
C ALA A 175 -17.33 26.65 -34.41
N ALA A 176 -16.76 27.02 -33.26
CA ALA A 176 -17.41 26.95 -31.95
C ALA A 176 -18.45 28.07 -31.77
N ALA A 177 -19.53 28.02 -32.55
CA ALA A 177 -20.70 28.89 -32.39
C ALA A 177 -21.84 28.23 -31.59
N VAL A 178 -21.76 26.90 -31.35
CA VAL A 178 -22.77 26.13 -30.63
C VAL A 178 -22.06 25.10 -29.75
N GLU A 179 -22.08 25.28 -28.43
CA GLU A 179 -21.73 24.20 -27.50
C GLU A 179 -22.72 23.05 -27.70
N GLY A 180 -22.23 21.84 -27.95
CA GLY A 180 -23.09 20.66 -28.02
C GLY A 180 -23.72 20.39 -26.66
N GLU A 181 -24.98 19.94 -26.64
CA GLU A 181 -25.64 19.54 -25.41
C GLU A 181 -24.81 18.47 -24.69
N ASN A 182 -24.51 18.71 -23.42
CA ASN A 182 -23.75 17.75 -22.60
C ASN A 182 -24.65 16.55 -22.29
N ARG A 183 -24.38 15.42 -22.96
CA ARG A 183 -25.08 14.13 -22.76
C ARG A 183 -24.33 13.21 -21.81
N TRP A 184 -23.18 13.65 -21.28
CA TRP A 184 -22.39 12.84 -20.38
C TRP A 184 -23.07 12.77 -19.00
N SER A 185 -23.27 11.55 -18.54
CA SER A 185 -23.67 11.22 -17.17
C SER A 185 -22.76 10.13 -16.64
N SER A 186 -22.65 10.00 -15.32
CA SER A 186 -21.83 8.95 -14.71
C SER A 186 -22.37 7.57 -15.13
N PRO A 187 -21.62 6.78 -15.92
CA PRO A 187 -22.14 5.56 -16.49
C PRO A 187 -22.26 4.46 -15.43
N ASP A 188 -23.35 3.70 -15.49
CA ASP A 188 -23.52 2.50 -14.67
C ASP A 188 -22.71 1.32 -15.22
N SER A 189 -22.78 0.17 -14.54
CA SER A 189 -22.05 -1.03 -14.96
C SER A 189 -22.45 -1.56 -16.36
N ALA A 190 -23.68 -1.29 -16.81
CA ALA A 190 -24.16 -1.70 -18.12
C ALA A 190 -23.60 -0.77 -19.21
N ALA A 191 -23.70 0.55 -19.00
CA ALA A 191 -23.14 1.57 -19.87
C ALA A 191 -21.63 1.43 -20.05
N LEU A 192 -20.89 1.11 -18.98
CA LEU A 192 -19.44 0.82 -19.06
C LEU A 192 -19.13 -0.37 -19.98
N ARG A 193 -19.91 -1.45 -19.88
CA ARG A 193 -19.75 -2.63 -20.74
C ARG A 193 -20.13 -2.31 -22.18
N HIS A 194 -21.11 -1.45 -22.40
CA HIS A 194 -21.47 -0.98 -23.74
C HIS A 194 -20.35 -0.14 -24.37
N ALA A 195 -19.86 0.87 -23.67
CA ALA A 195 -18.74 1.70 -24.13
C ALA A 195 -17.47 0.88 -24.39
N ALA A 196 -17.22 -0.15 -23.57
CA ALA A 196 -16.15 -1.11 -23.78
C ALA A 196 -16.27 -1.87 -25.11
N ARG A 197 -17.47 -2.38 -25.41
CA ARG A 197 -17.76 -3.10 -26.66
C ARG A 197 -17.66 -2.18 -27.86
N GLU A 198 -18.11 -0.94 -27.73
CA GLU A 198 -18.04 0.05 -28.80
C GLU A 198 -16.60 0.45 -29.13
N ALA A 199 -15.78 0.70 -28.10
CA ALA A 199 -14.34 0.91 -28.29
C ALA A 199 -13.67 -0.29 -28.98
N GLU A 200 -14.03 -1.53 -28.61
CA GLU A 200 -13.53 -2.75 -29.26
C GLU A 200 -13.99 -2.86 -30.72
N ARG A 201 -15.22 -2.46 -31.04
CA ARG A 201 -15.77 -2.44 -32.41
C ARG A 201 -14.99 -1.47 -33.29
N ILE A 202 -14.84 -0.22 -32.86
CA ILE A 202 -14.07 0.82 -33.58
C ILE A 202 -12.62 0.35 -33.76
N MET A 203 -12.03 -0.22 -32.72
CA MET A 203 -10.67 -0.74 -32.76
C MET A 203 -10.48 -1.81 -33.84
N LYS A 204 -11.39 -2.78 -33.92
CA LYS A 204 -11.35 -3.84 -34.95
C LYS A 204 -11.56 -3.32 -36.37
N ALA A 205 -12.39 -2.29 -36.54
CA ALA A 205 -12.63 -1.67 -37.83
C ALA A 205 -11.41 -0.89 -38.34
N CYS A 206 -10.71 -0.19 -37.43
CA CYS A 206 -9.72 0.83 -37.83
C CYS A 206 -8.26 0.39 -37.68
N VAL A 207 -7.95 -0.64 -36.89
CA VAL A 207 -6.55 -1.02 -36.62
C VAL A 207 -6.29 -2.47 -36.93
N ARG A 208 -5.28 -2.68 -37.77
CA ARG A 208 -4.75 -3.99 -38.08
C ARG A 208 -3.54 -4.27 -37.19
N PRO A 209 -3.55 -5.38 -36.42
CA PRO A 209 -2.40 -5.76 -35.60
C PRO A 209 -1.18 -6.06 -36.50
N PRO A 210 0.03 -5.96 -35.95
CA PRO A 210 1.25 -6.30 -36.70
C PRO A 210 1.25 -7.76 -37.16
N GLU A 211 1.78 -8.01 -38.36
CA GLU A 211 1.85 -9.34 -39.01
C GLU A 211 2.70 -10.37 -38.22
N ARG A 212 3.50 -9.92 -37.24
CA ARG A 212 4.27 -10.78 -36.32
C ARG A 212 4.12 -10.30 -34.86
N PRO A 213 3.26 -10.93 -34.05
CA PRO A 213 2.97 -10.48 -32.68
C PRO A 213 3.99 -10.92 -31.62
N ASP A 214 4.90 -11.83 -31.96
CA ASP A 214 5.77 -12.50 -30.99
C ASP A 214 6.98 -11.63 -30.58
N THR A 215 6.74 -10.73 -29.63
CA THR A 215 7.80 -10.20 -28.77
C THR A 215 8.14 -11.24 -27.69
N LEU A 216 9.40 -11.28 -27.24
CA LEU A 216 9.81 -12.09 -26.07
C LEU A 216 8.87 -11.86 -24.87
N THR A 217 8.37 -10.63 -24.71
CA THR A 217 7.32 -10.23 -23.75
C THR A 217 6.06 -11.07 -23.86
N GLY A 218 5.54 -11.32 -25.07
CA GLY A 218 4.32 -12.12 -25.27
C GLY A 218 4.50 -13.59 -24.85
N LYS A 219 5.68 -14.17 -25.07
CA LYS A 219 6.01 -15.54 -24.62
C LYS A 219 6.18 -15.63 -23.11
N ILE A 220 6.72 -14.59 -22.48
CA ILE A 220 6.84 -14.52 -21.02
C ILE A 220 5.45 -14.34 -20.40
N ASP A 221 4.65 -13.41 -20.93
CA ASP A 221 3.31 -13.13 -20.44
C ASP A 221 2.35 -14.33 -20.62
N SER A 222 2.51 -15.17 -21.66
CA SER A 222 1.68 -16.37 -21.83
C SER A 222 1.87 -17.38 -20.69
N VAL A 223 3.06 -17.43 -20.09
CA VAL A 223 3.35 -18.27 -18.92
C VAL A 223 2.97 -17.54 -17.63
N LEU A 224 3.40 -16.28 -17.48
CA LEU A 224 3.21 -15.52 -16.24
C LEU A 224 1.77 -15.08 -16.00
N LEU A 225 0.92 -14.96 -17.03
CA LEU A 225 -0.50 -14.63 -16.90
C LEU A 225 -1.40 -15.86 -16.93
N HIS A 226 -0.85 -17.06 -17.07
CA HIS A 226 -1.64 -18.28 -17.08
C HIS A 226 -2.32 -18.50 -15.70
N PRO A 227 -3.62 -18.84 -15.63
CA PRO A 227 -4.34 -18.97 -14.35
C PRO A 227 -3.71 -19.94 -13.34
N VAL A 228 -3.10 -21.03 -13.85
CA VAL A 228 -2.40 -22.03 -13.03
C VAL A 228 -0.90 -21.76 -12.96
N ALA A 229 -0.17 -21.81 -14.09
CA ALA A 229 1.29 -21.60 -14.09
C ALA A 229 1.72 -20.21 -13.58
N GLY A 230 1.00 -19.14 -13.94
CA GLY A 230 1.26 -17.80 -13.41
C GLY A 230 1.04 -17.72 -11.91
N MET A 231 -0.02 -18.36 -11.39
CA MET A 231 -0.27 -18.43 -9.96
C MET A 231 0.78 -19.26 -9.22
N ALA A 232 1.23 -20.38 -9.81
CA ALA A 232 2.30 -21.20 -9.27
C ALA A 232 3.63 -20.42 -9.22
N ILE A 233 3.99 -19.70 -10.30
CA ILE A 233 5.18 -18.85 -10.35
C ILE A 233 5.08 -17.73 -9.33
N LEU A 234 3.92 -17.10 -9.18
CA LEU A 234 3.67 -16.12 -8.14
C LEU A 234 3.92 -16.73 -6.77
N PHE A 235 3.33 -17.88 -6.43
CA PHE A 235 3.57 -18.54 -5.15
C PHE A 235 5.03 -18.92 -4.92
N VAL A 236 5.73 -19.42 -5.93
CA VAL A 236 7.16 -19.75 -5.85
C VAL A 236 7.99 -18.48 -5.60
N LEU A 237 7.70 -17.40 -6.33
CA LEU A 237 8.37 -16.12 -6.16
C LEU A 237 8.17 -15.57 -4.75
N LEU A 238 6.96 -15.68 -4.22
CA LEU A 238 6.64 -15.27 -2.86
C LEU A 238 7.31 -16.15 -1.82
N PHE A 239 7.33 -17.46 -2.04
CA PHE A 239 8.06 -18.39 -1.20
C PHE A 239 9.54 -18.03 -1.12
N VAL A 240 10.20 -17.76 -2.26
CA VAL A 240 11.60 -17.33 -2.30
C VAL A 240 11.79 -16.00 -1.58
N MET A 241 10.91 -15.02 -1.79
CA MET A 241 10.96 -13.74 -1.10
C MET A 241 10.83 -13.94 0.43
N PHE A 242 9.89 -14.76 0.91
CA PHE A 242 9.75 -15.05 2.34
C PHE A 242 10.97 -15.79 2.89
N GLN A 243 11.47 -16.81 2.18
CA GLN A 243 12.69 -17.51 2.58
C GLN A 243 13.89 -16.57 2.70
N ALA A 244 14.07 -15.65 1.75
CA ALA A 244 15.12 -14.65 1.85
C ALA A 244 14.91 -13.72 3.07
N VAL A 245 13.68 -13.24 3.28
CA VAL A 245 13.34 -12.36 4.40
C VAL A 245 13.60 -13.01 5.76
N PHE A 246 13.38 -14.32 5.93
CA PHE A 246 13.61 -15.00 7.20
C PHE A 246 15.02 -15.57 7.31
N SER A 247 15.42 -16.41 6.35
CA SER A 247 16.66 -17.17 6.40
C SER A 247 17.90 -16.30 6.12
N TRP A 248 17.80 -15.28 5.27
CA TRP A 248 18.95 -14.40 4.99
C TRP A 248 19.02 -13.21 5.95
N ALA A 249 17.89 -12.79 6.56
CA ALA A 249 17.92 -11.75 7.57
C ALA A 249 18.46 -12.27 8.91
N ALA A 250 18.08 -13.47 9.35
CA ALA A 250 18.48 -14.05 10.64
C ALA A 250 19.97 -13.86 11.00
N PRO A 251 20.95 -14.29 10.17
CA PRO A 251 22.36 -14.12 10.52
C PRO A 251 22.80 -12.65 10.67
N LEU A 252 22.16 -11.73 9.93
CA LEU A 252 22.40 -10.29 10.05
C LEU A 252 21.75 -9.72 11.31
N MET A 253 20.57 -10.24 11.69
CA MET A 253 19.86 -9.87 12.91
C MET A 253 20.66 -10.29 14.15
N ASP A 254 21.07 -11.56 14.19
CA ASP A 254 21.87 -12.14 15.27
C ASP A 254 23.22 -11.40 15.42
N GLY A 255 23.84 -11.02 14.31
CA GLY A 255 25.06 -10.22 14.30
C GLY A 255 24.88 -8.82 14.90
N ILE A 256 23.75 -8.17 14.63
CA ILE A 256 23.40 -6.86 15.23
C ILE A 256 23.10 -7.03 16.72
N GLU A 257 22.32 -8.04 17.09
CA GLU A 257 21.96 -8.33 18.48
C GLU A 257 23.21 -8.62 19.32
N GLY A 258 24.12 -9.47 18.82
CA GLY A 258 25.40 -9.76 19.47
C GLY A 258 26.29 -8.53 19.60
N ALA A 259 26.38 -7.68 18.57
CA ALA A 259 27.14 -6.44 18.63
C ALA A 259 26.59 -5.47 19.69
N ILE A 260 25.27 -5.37 19.81
CA ILE A 260 24.62 -4.48 20.78
C ILE A 260 24.72 -5.04 22.19
N GLY A 261 24.58 -6.36 22.37
CA GLY A 261 24.84 -7.04 23.64
C GLY A 261 26.27 -6.84 24.12
N TRP A 262 27.25 -6.94 23.21
CA TRP A 262 28.66 -6.67 23.52
C TRP A 262 28.88 -5.22 23.98
N ILE A 263 28.28 -4.25 23.28
CA ILE A 263 28.34 -2.83 23.68
C ILE A 263 27.67 -2.63 25.05
N GLY A 264 26.52 -3.26 25.30
CA GLY A 264 25.83 -3.21 26.58
C GLY A 264 26.68 -3.75 27.73
N GLY A 265 27.36 -4.89 27.52
CA GLY A 265 28.28 -5.48 28.49
C GLY A 265 29.49 -4.60 28.79
N LEU A 266 30.07 -3.96 27.77
CA LEU A 266 31.17 -3.01 27.97
C LEU A 266 30.74 -1.79 28.80
N VAL A 267 29.55 -1.25 28.52
CA VAL A 267 29.01 -0.11 29.27
C VAL A 267 28.67 -0.50 30.71
N ALA A 268 28.11 -1.69 30.92
CA ALA A 268 27.85 -2.24 32.25
C ALA A 268 29.16 -2.40 33.07
N ALA A 269 30.25 -2.84 32.44
CA ALA A 269 31.53 -2.99 33.11
C ALA A 269 32.21 -1.65 33.49
N LEU A 270 31.86 -0.56 32.80
CA LEU A 270 32.44 0.78 33.03
C LEU A 270 31.67 1.61 34.07
N ILE A 271 30.44 1.25 34.41
CA ILE A 271 29.58 1.97 35.34
C ILE A 271 29.46 1.15 36.65
N PRO A 272 29.95 1.66 37.80
CA PRO A 272 29.85 0.94 39.07
C PRO A 272 28.40 0.79 39.55
N ASP A 273 28.04 -0.42 39.99
CA ASP A 273 26.68 -0.77 40.47
C ASP A 273 26.36 -0.23 41.89
N GLN A 274 27.34 0.39 42.56
CA GLN A 274 27.21 0.86 43.96
C GLN A 274 26.88 2.37 44.06
N GLY A 275 26.00 2.74 44.98
CA GLY A 275 25.76 4.15 45.36
C GLY A 275 24.91 4.98 44.39
N GLY A 276 23.92 4.39 43.73
CA GLY A 276 23.04 5.06 42.76
C GLY A 276 23.45 4.91 41.29
N GLY A 277 24.63 4.33 41.03
CA GLY A 277 25.12 4.01 39.68
C GLY A 277 24.30 2.92 38.96
N GLY A 278 23.70 1.98 39.71
CA GLY A 278 22.87 0.91 39.14
C GLY A 278 21.61 1.42 38.41
N LEU A 279 21.05 2.57 38.80
CA LEU A 279 19.93 3.20 38.07
C LEU A 279 20.39 3.75 36.71
N ILE A 280 21.55 4.40 36.69
CA ILE A 280 22.13 4.98 35.47
C ILE A 280 22.57 3.87 34.53
N GLN A 281 23.19 2.83 35.06
CA GLN A 281 23.58 1.64 34.33
C GLN A 281 22.37 0.95 33.69
N SER A 282 21.32 0.64 34.47
CA SER A 282 20.11 0.00 33.95
C SER A 282 19.35 0.89 32.95
N LEU A 283 19.29 2.21 33.15
CA LEU A 283 18.70 3.11 32.16
C LEU A 283 19.49 3.09 30.83
N ILE A 284 20.82 3.12 30.89
CA ILE A 284 21.66 3.16 29.68
C ILE A 284 21.65 1.79 28.99
N VAL A 285 21.83 0.71 29.73
CA VAL A 285 21.94 -0.65 29.17
C VAL A 285 20.56 -1.19 28.78
N ASP A 286 19.62 -1.24 29.72
CA ASP A 286 18.30 -1.85 29.49
C ASP A 286 17.31 -0.90 28.83
N GLY A 287 17.38 0.40 29.14
CA GLY A 287 16.51 1.41 28.55
C GLY A 287 16.95 1.85 27.15
N ILE A 288 18.19 2.32 27.01
CA ILE A 288 18.67 2.97 25.79
C ILE A 288 19.32 1.99 24.83
N ILE A 289 20.34 1.25 25.24
CA ILE A 289 21.12 0.37 24.36
C ILE A 289 20.25 -0.78 23.85
N SER A 290 19.59 -1.50 24.76
CA SER A 290 18.61 -2.54 24.40
C SER A 290 17.44 -1.96 23.59
N GLY A 291 16.94 -0.77 23.96
CA GLY A 291 15.91 -0.07 23.20
C GLY A 291 16.31 0.25 21.75
N VAL A 292 17.51 0.80 21.52
CA VAL A 292 18.05 1.04 20.17
C VAL A 292 18.28 -0.28 19.43
N GLY A 293 18.74 -1.31 20.13
CA GLY A 293 18.95 -2.63 19.55
C GLY A 293 17.67 -3.27 19.04
N SER A 294 16.59 -3.19 19.81
CA SER A 294 15.27 -3.65 19.37
C SER A 294 14.84 -3.02 18.04
N VAL A 295 15.26 -1.78 17.74
CA VAL A 295 14.95 -1.13 16.45
C VAL A 295 15.88 -1.59 15.33
N LEU A 296 17.19 -1.65 15.60
CA LEU A 296 18.20 -1.93 14.58
C LEU A 296 18.16 -3.39 14.11
N VAL A 297 17.81 -4.32 14.99
CA VAL A 297 17.70 -5.76 14.69
C VAL A 297 16.71 -6.02 13.56
N PHE A 298 15.65 -5.24 13.37
CA PHE A 298 14.69 -5.45 12.26
C PHE A 298 15.12 -4.88 10.91
N LEU A 299 16.16 -4.04 10.88
CA LEU A 299 16.56 -3.35 9.67
C LEU A 299 16.92 -4.30 8.51
N PRO A 300 17.71 -5.38 8.70
CA PRO A 300 18.05 -6.30 7.61
C PRO A 300 16.82 -6.93 6.95
N GLN A 301 15.87 -7.39 7.77
CA GLN A 301 14.63 -8.01 7.30
C GLN A 301 13.83 -7.05 6.41
N ILE A 302 13.71 -5.78 6.85
CA ILE A 302 13.01 -4.73 6.11
C ILE A 302 13.69 -4.41 4.78
N LEU A 303 15.03 -4.36 4.76
CA LEU A 303 15.79 -4.06 3.55
C LEU A 303 15.69 -5.18 2.51
N ILE A 304 15.75 -6.44 2.92
CA ILE A 304 15.55 -7.58 2.02
C ILE A 304 14.15 -7.53 1.41
N LEU A 305 13.11 -7.27 2.20
CA LEU A 305 11.74 -7.14 1.68
C LEU A 305 11.64 -6.00 0.65
N PHE A 306 12.18 -4.82 0.96
CA PHE A 306 12.16 -3.70 0.02
C PHE A 306 12.99 -3.97 -1.24
N LEU A 307 14.07 -4.73 -1.14
CA LEU A 307 14.88 -5.13 -2.31
C LEU A 307 14.02 -5.91 -3.30
N PHE A 308 13.27 -6.91 -2.83
CA PHE A 308 12.36 -7.68 -3.68
C PHE A 308 11.23 -6.81 -4.24
N ILE A 309 10.59 -5.98 -3.42
CA ILE A 309 9.48 -5.12 -3.89
C ILE A 309 9.96 -4.18 -4.99
N ILE A 310 11.08 -3.48 -4.78
CA ILE A 310 11.65 -2.55 -5.77
C ILE A 310 12.05 -3.31 -7.03
N ALA A 311 12.70 -4.48 -6.90
CA ALA A 311 13.10 -5.28 -8.05
C ALA A 311 11.90 -5.77 -8.88
N LEU A 312 10.82 -6.22 -8.24
CA LEU A 312 9.60 -6.68 -8.93
C LEU A 312 8.85 -5.53 -9.60
N GLU A 313 8.84 -4.35 -8.97
CA GLU A 313 8.23 -3.14 -9.48
C GLU A 313 8.99 -2.62 -10.71
N ASP A 314 10.31 -2.44 -10.61
CA ASP A 314 11.17 -2.01 -11.71
C ASP A 314 11.16 -3.02 -12.86
N PHE A 315 11.03 -4.32 -12.57
CA PHE A 315 10.90 -5.35 -13.61
C PHE A 315 9.55 -5.31 -14.34
N GLY A 316 8.51 -4.75 -13.71
CA GLY A 316 7.15 -4.73 -14.22
C GLY A 316 6.33 -5.99 -13.93
N TYR A 317 6.84 -6.93 -13.13
CA TYR A 317 6.11 -8.15 -12.73
C TYR A 317 4.87 -7.83 -11.88
N MET A 318 4.92 -6.75 -11.11
CA MET A 318 3.85 -6.35 -10.19
C MET A 318 2.49 -6.16 -10.87
N ALA A 319 2.48 -5.65 -12.10
CA ALA A 319 1.26 -5.51 -12.88
C ALA A 319 0.63 -6.87 -13.24
N ARG A 320 1.47 -7.87 -13.59
CA ARG A 320 1.02 -9.24 -13.92
C ARG A 320 0.50 -9.96 -12.68
N ALA A 321 1.22 -9.85 -11.57
CA ALA A 321 0.80 -10.41 -10.29
C ALA A 321 -0.55 -9.82 -9.83
N ALA A 322 -0.74 -8.50 -9.96
CA ALA A 322 -2.01 -7.84 -9.66
C ALA A 322 -3.14 -8.34 -10.57
N PHE A 323 -2.88 -8.58 -11.86
CA PHE A 323 -3.85 -9.15 -12.79
C PHE A 323 -4.29 -10.57 -12.40
N LEU A 324 -3.34 -11.45 -12.06
CA LEU A 324 -3.65 -12.80 -11.59
C LEU A 324 -4.51 -12.78 -10.31
N MET A 325 -4.19 -11.87 -9.39
CA MET A 325 -4.86 -11.76 -8.11
C MET A 325 -6.19 -11.01 -8.17
N ASP A 326 -6.49 -10.32 -9.27
CA ASP A 326 -7.72 -9.52 -9.42
C ASP A 326 -8.98 -10.35 -9.22
N LYS A 327 -9.00 -11.60 -9.70
CA LYS A 327 -10.15 -12.50 -9.51
C LYS A 327 -10.39 -12.83 -8.02
N ILE A 328 -9.32 -13.09 -7.27
CA ILE A 328 -9.39 -13.44 -5.84
C ILE A 328 -9.72 -12.20 -5.01
N MET A 329 -9.02 -11.09 -5.26
CA MET A 329 -9.19 -9.82 -4.55
C MET A 329 -10.55 -9.17 -4.85
N GLY A 330 -10.99 -9.21 -6.12
CA GLY A 330 -12.29 -8.70 -6.55
C GLY A 330 -13.46 -9.42 -5.87
N GLY A 331 -13.31 -10.72 -5.59
CA GLY A 331 -14.24 -11.49 -4.77
C GLY A 331 -14.38 -10.96 -3.34
N ALA A 332 -13.29 -10.46 -2.75
CA ALA A 332 -13.27 -9.79 -1.45
C ALA A 332 -13.63 -8.29 -1.51
N GLY A 333 -13.88 -7.75 -2.71
CA GLY A 333 -14.17 -6.33 -2.91
C GLY A 333 -12.95 -5.43 -2.86
N LEU A 334 -11.75 -5.98 -3.05
CA LEU A 334 -10.51 -5.24 -3.21
C LEU A 334 -10.08 -5.25 -4.68
N HIS A 335 -9.32 -4.24 -5.04
CA HIS A 335 -8.64 -4.17 -6.33
C HIS A 335 -7.48 -5.17 -6.39
N GLY A 336 -7.18 -5.80 -7.53
CA GLY A 336 -6.06 -6.75 -7.67
C GLY A 336 -4.71 -6.21 -7.17
N ARG A 337 -4.46 -4.90 -7.31
CA ARG A 337 -3.26 -4.24 -6.75
C ARG A 337 -3.18 -4.24 -5.21
N ALA A 338 -4.29 -4.45 -4.50
CA ALA A 338 -4.31 -4.53 -3.04
C ALA A 338 -3.57 -5.75 -2.50
N PHE A 339 -3.44 -6.81 -3.32
CA PHE A 339 -2.64 -7.97 -2.97
C PHE A 339 -1.20 -7.59 -2.58
N ILE A 340 -0.60 -6.64 -3.28
CA ILE A 340 0.80 -6.22 -3.07
C ILE A 340 1.01 -5.69 -1.64
N PRO A 341 0.26 -4.67 -1.19
CA PRO A 341 0.25 -4.22 0.20
C PRO A 341 0.01 -5.34 1.21
N LEU A 342 -1.00 -6.18 0.97
CA LEU A 342 -1.41 -7.21 1.92
C LEU A 342 -0.35 -8.29 2.09
N LEU A 343 0.23 -8.74 0.98
CA LEU A 343 1.33 -9.68 0.95
C LEU A 343 2.56 -9.13 1.68
N SER A 344 2.95 -7.87 1.38
CA SER A 344 4.04 -7.19 2.06
C SER A 344 3.79 -7.07 3.57
N SER A 345 2.51 -6.99 3.99
CA SER A 345 2.11 -6.92 5.41
C SER A 345 2.38 -8.19 6.22
N PHE A 346 2.51 -9.36 5.58
CA PHE A 346 2.94 -10.60 6.26
C PHE A 346 4.39 -10.54 6.74
N ALA A 347 5.23 -9.80 6.03
CA ALA A 347 6.55 -9.50 6.55
C ALA A 347 6.44 -8.39 7.59
N CYS A 348 5.90 -7.22 7.20
CA CYS A 348 5.66 -6.11 8.11
C CYS A 348 4.54 -5.20 7.60
N ALA A 349 3.61 -4.81 8.47
CA ALA A 349 2.49 -3.94 8.11
C ALA A 349 2.95 -2.55 7.61
N ILE A 350 4.08 -2.02 8.10
CA ILE A 350 4.59 -0.69 7.72
C ILE A 350 4.85 -0.56 6.21
N PRO A 351 5.74 -1.37 5.59
CA PRO A 351 5.99 -1.33 4.15
C PRO A 351 4.73 -1.68 3.35
N GLY A 352 3.90 -2.61 3.83
CA GLY A 352 2.64 -2.96 3.18
C GLY A 352 1.68 -1.78 3.09
N ILE A 353 1.46 -1.06 4.20
CA ILE A 353 0.62 0.15 4.24
C ILE A 353 1.18 1.25 3.33
N MET A 354 2.50 1.44 3.29
CA MET A 354 3.12 2.40 2.37
C MET A 354 2.96 1.99 0.89
N ALA A 355 2.99 0.71 0.59
CA ALA A 355 2.78 0.18 -0.76
C ALA A 355 1.32 0.36 -1.23
N ALA A 356 0.37 0.62 -0.32
CA ALA A 356 -1.02 0.90 -0.69
C ALA A 356 -1.18 2.14 -1.60
N ARG A 357 -0.15 2.99 -1.72
CA ARG A 357 -0.10 4.11 -2.68
C ARG A 357 -0.25 3.69 -4.14
N VAL A 358 0.08 2.45 -4.47
CA VAL A 358 -0.06 1.88 -5.82
C VAL A 358 -1.54 1.68 -6.20
N ILE A 359 -2.46 1.79 -5.23
CA ILE A 359 -3.91 1.72 -5.43
C ILE A 359 -4.44 3.14 -5.69
N ASP A 360 -4.93 3.35 -6.91
CA ASP A 360 -5.42 4.66 -7.37
C ASP A 360 -6.69 5.10 -6.63
N SER A 361 -7.62 4.16 -6.45
CA SER A 361 -8.90 4.37 -5.76
C SER A 361 -8.69 4.67 -4.27
N ARG A 362 -9.09 5.86 -3.83
CA ARG A 362 -9.01 6.27 -2.41
C ARG A 362 -9.73 5.30 -1.47
N ARG A 363 -10.89 4.76 -1.88
CA ARG A 363 -11.71 3.84 -1.07
C ARG A 363 -11.03 2.49 -0.90
N ASP A 364 -10.50 1.93 -1.98
CA ASP A 364 -9.81 0.64 -1.95
C ASP A 364 -8.46 0.76 -1.24
N ARG A 365 -7.76 1.89 -1.45
CA ARG A 365 -6.53 2.21 -0.72
C ARG A 365 -6.78 2.25 0.78
N LEU A 366 -7.79 3.01 1.22
CA LEU A 366 -8.14 3.09 2.64
C LEU A 366 -8.53 1.74 3.22
N THR A 367 -9.37 0.97 2.51
CA THR A 367 -9.78 -0.38 2.95
C THR A 367 -8.57 -1.30 3.08
N THR A 368 -7.64 -1.25 2.12
CA THR A 368 -6.39 -2.02 2.15
C THR A 368 -5.49 -1.60 3.31
N ILE A 369 -5.36 -0.30 3.58
CA ILE A 369 -4.60 0.21 4.74
C ILE A 369 -5.20 -0.28 6.06
N LEU A 370 -6.53 -0.29 6.18
CA LEU A 370 -7.21 -0.75 7.39
C LEU A 370 -7.05 -2.26 7.59
N VAL A 371 -7.05 -3.04 6.51
CA VAL A 371 -7.01 -4.52 6.55
C VAL A 371 -5.59 -5.09 6.57
N ALA A 372 -4.59 -4.38 6.05
CA ALA A 372 -3.18 -4.78 6.07
C ALA A 372 -2.68 -5.25 7.45
N PRO A 373 -3.00 -4.54 8.56
CA PRO A 373 -2.81 -4.99 9.93
C PRO A 373 -3.37 -6.36 10.34
N LEU A 374 -4.31 -6.93 9.60
CA LEU A 374 -4.88 -8.24 9.92
C LEU A 374 -4.01 -9.39 9.38
N MET A 375 -3.03 -9.07 8.54
CA MET A 375 -2.02 -10.03 8.11
C MET A 375 -1.03 -10.27 9.25
N THR A 376 -0.76 -11.54 9.54
CA THR A 376 0.19 -11.94 10.58
C THR A 376 1.60 -11.55 10.15
N CYS A 377 2.15 -10.52 10.81
CA CYS A 377 3.53 -10.07 10.58
C CYS A 377 4.55 -10.99 11.29
N SER A 378 5.80 -10.99 10.80
CA SER A 378 6.89 -11.82 11.36
C SER A 378 7.12 -11.61 12.85
N ALA A 379 6.91 -10.39 13.33
CA ALA A 379 7.07 -9.99 14.71
C ALA A 379 6.13 -10.72 15.70
N ARG A 380 5.10 -11.41 15.19
CA ARG A 380 4.20 -12.26 16.01
C ARG A 380 4.73 -13.69 16.18
N ILE A 381 5.66 -14.13 15.33
CA ILE A 381 6.17 -15.50 15.34
C ILE A 381 6.75 -15.88 16.71
N PRO A 382 7.57 -15.06 17.41
CA PRO A 382 8.11 -15.44 18.71
C PRO A 382 7.02 -15.74 19.76
N VAL A 383 5.93 -14.96 19.73
CA VAL A 383 4.78 -15.19 20.63
C VAL A 383 4.07 -16.49 20.25
N TYR A 384 3.84 -16.71 18.95
CA TYR A 384 3.19 -17.94 18.48
C TYR A 384 4.02 -19.17 18.79
N THR A 385 5.32 -19.16 18.51
CA THR A 385 6.20 -20.31 18.76
C THR A 385 6.31 -20.60 20.25
N LEU A 386 6.42 -19.59 21.11
CA LEU A 386 6.45 -19.77 22.57
C LEU A 386 5.18 -20.47 23.08
N ILE A 387 4.00 -19.94 22.73
CA ILE A 387 2.73 -20.47 23.24
C ILE A 387 2.41 -21.83 22.61
N ILE A 388 2.69 -22.03 21.31
CA ILE A 388 2.52 -23.32 20.66
C ILE A 388 3.45 -24.37 21.28
N ALA A 389 4.72 -24.03 21.52
CA ALA A 389 5.67 -24.96 22.14
C ALA A 389 5.27 -25.32 23.59
N ALA A 390 4.71 -24.36 24.35
CA ALA A 390 4.30 -24.57 25.73
C ALA A 390 3.02 -25.42 25.88
N PHE A 391 2.04 -25.27 24.98
CA PHE A 391 0.70 -25.83 25.17
C PHE A 391 0.27 -26.88 24.13
N ILE A 392 0.90 -26.91 22.95
CA ILE A 392 0.49 -27.81 21.86
C ILE A 392 1.45 -29.00 21.79
N PRO A 393 0.97 -30.24 22.01
CA PRO A 393 1.81 -31.43 21.96
C PRO A 393 2.49 -31.60 20.60
N SER A 394 3.77 -32.01 20.61
CA SER A 394 4.56 -32.34 19.42
C SER A 394 4.18 -33.71 18.84
N ARG A 395 2.92 -33.89 18.45
CA ARG A 395 2.40 -35.11 17.83
C ARG A 395 2.28 -34.99 16.31
N THR A 396 2.55 -36.07 15.61
CA THR A 396 2.30 -36.18 14.18
C THR A 396 0.84 -36.53 13.91
N VAL A 397 0.20 -35.75 13.05
CA VAL A 397 -1.13 -35.95 12.50
C VAL A 397 -0.97 -36.64 11.14
N TRP A 398 -1.74 -37.71 10.92
CA TRP A 398 -1.70 -38.53 9.69
C TRP A 398 -0.31 -39.06 9.31
N GLY A 399 0.61 -39.20 10.29
CA GLY A 399 1.95 -39.77 10.09
C GLY A 399 2.96 -38.87 9.36
N VAL A 400 2.55 -37.69 8.85
CA VAL A 400 3.40 -36.83 8.02
C VAL A 400 3.43 -35.37 8.50
N VAL A 401 2.38 -34.88 9.18
CA VAL A 401 2.23 -33.45 9.49
C VAL A 401 2.34 -33.21 10.99
N ASN A 402 3.18 -32.28 11.44
CA ASN A 402 3.29 -31.93 12.86
C ASN A 402 2.10 -31.05 13.31
N LEU A 403 1.46 -31.37 14.44
CA LEU A 403 0.34 -30.61 15.00
C LEU A 403 0.67 -29.14 15.25
N GLN A 404 1.86 -28.84 15.79
CA GLN A 404 2.31 -27.47 16.04
C GLN A 404 2.39 -26.67 14.73
N GLY A 405 2.86 -27.31 13.66
CA GLY A 405 2.86 -26.74 12.32
C GLY A 405 1.44 -26.47 11.79
N LEU A 406 0.49 -27.38 12.06
CA LEU A 406 -0.91 -27.21 11.68
C LEU A 406 -1.58 -26.05 12.44
N VAL A 407 -1.29 -25.89 13.73
CA VAL A 407 -1.77 -24.76 14.53
C VAL A 407 -1.20 -23.44 13.99
N MET A 408 0.11 -23.38 13.74
CA MET A 408 0.74 -22.21 13.13
C MET A 408 0.11 -21.86 11.77
N PHE A 409 -0.09 -22.86 10.90
CA PHE A 409 -0.78 -22.67 9.63
C PHE A 409 -2.21 -22.11 9.82
N GLY A 410 -2.95 -22.66 10.79
CA GLY A 410 -4.29 -22.18 11.16
C GLY A 410 -4.31 -20.71 11.59
N LEU A 411 -3.33 -20.27 12.37
CA LEU A 411 -3.21 -18.86 12.80
C LEU A 411 -2.98 -17.92 11.59
N TYR A 412 -2.12 -18.30 10.65
CA TYR A 412 -1.89 -17.53 9.43
C TYR A 412 -3.13 -17.50 8.52
N ALA A 413 -3.78 -18.65 8.34
CA ALA A 413 -5.02 -18.75 7.57
C ALA A 413 -6.14 -17.91 8.19
N ALA A 414 -6.28 -17.91 9.52
CA ALA A 414 -7.25 -17.10 10.23
C ALA A 414 -7.03 -15.60 10.00
N GLY A 415 -5.79 -15.13 9.99
CA GLY A 415 -5.45 -13.74 9.64
C GLY A 415 -5.89 -13.36 8.21
N ILE A 416 -5.55 -14.20 7.22
CA ILE A 416 -5.95 -14.01 5.81
C ILE A 416 -7.47 -13.96 5.68
N VAL A 417 -8.16 -14.98 6.20
CA VAL A 417 -9.62 -15.11 6.07
C VAL A 417 -10.31 -13.92 6.74
N SER A 418 -9.86 -13.53 7.93
CA SER A 418 -10.40 -12.38 8.63
C SER A 418 -10.16 -11.06 7.89
N ALA A 419 -8.99 -10.89 7.28
CA ALA A 419 -8.68 -9.75 6.44
C ALA A 419 -9.67 -9.62 5.27
N LEU A 420 -9.96 -10.73 4.58
CA LEU A 420 -10.94 -10.76 3.49
C LEU A 420 -12.37 -10.50 3.97
N ILE A 421 -12.76 -11.08 5.12
CA ILE A 421 -14.08 -10.84 5.73
C ILE A 421 -14.26 -9.37 6.13
N VAL A 422 -13.28 -8.79 6.83
CA VAL A 422 -13.32 -7.38 7.24
C VAL A 422 -13.36 -6.47 6.02
N SER A 423 -12.60 -6.78 4.96
CA SER A 423 -12.66 -6.02 3.71
C SER A 423 -14.07 -6.05 3.08
N LEU A 424 -14.70 -7.22 3.02
CA LEU A 424 -16.08 -7.39 2.54
C LEU A 424 -17.09 -6.61 3.39
N LEU A 425 -16.94 -6.65 4.72
CA LEU A 425 -17.80 -5.90 5.64
C LEU A 425 -17.63 -4.40 5.46
N ILE A 426 -16.39 -3.90 5.40
CA ILE A 426 -16.11 -2.48 5.17
C ILE A 426 -16.75 -2.03 3.88
N ARG A 427 -16.63 -2.82 2.81
CA ARG A 427 -17.26 -2.52 1.53
C ARG A 427 -18.78 -2.47 1.65
N LYS A 428 -19.41 -3.47 2.25
CA LYS A 428 -20.89 -3.53 2.37
C LYS A 428 -21.47 -2.40 3.22
N VAL A 429 -20.75 -2.00 4.27
CA VAL A 429 -21.21 -0.99 5.24
C VAL A 429 -20.86 0.43 4.81
N PHE A 430 -19.60 0.69 4.43
CA PHE A 430 -19.09 2.03 4.13
C PHE A 430 -19.09 2.40 2.64
N TRP A 431 -18.84 1.43 1.74
CA TRP A 431 -18.61 1.70 0.30
C TRP A 431 -19.68 1.05 -0.59
N ARG A 432 -20.91 1.57 -0.54
CA ARG A 432 -21.99 1.12 -1.43
C ARG A 432 -21.70 1.60 -2.88
N GLY A 433 -21.52 0.67 -3.82
CA GLY A 433 -21.25 0.96 -5.24
C GLY A 433 -20.80 -0.26 -6.06
N ALA A 434 -20.90 -0.18 -7.39
CA ALA A 434 -20.52 -1.25 -8.31
C ALA A 434 -19.00 -1.49 -8.32
N VAL A 435 -18.59 -2.76 -8.48
CA VAL A 435 -17.18 -3.11 -8.80
C VAL A 435 -16.88 -2.47 -10.16
N GLU A 436 -15.97 -1.51 -10.18
CA GLU A 436 -15.57 -0.92 -11.44
C GLU A 436 -14.63 -1.88 -12.17
N PRO A 437 -14.80 -2.09 -13.49
CA PRO A 437 -13.93 -2.97 -14.25
C PRO A 437 -12.46 -2.54 -14.10
N PHE A 438 -11.61 -3.49 -13.72
CA PHE A 438 -10.18 -3.30 -13.68
C PHE A 438 -9.66 -3.10 -15.11
N MET A 439 -9.14 -1.91 -15.39
CA MET A 439 -8.40 -1.63 -16.63
C MET A 439 -6.97 -1.34 -16.25
N MET A 440 -6.06 -2.19 -16.71
CA MET A 440 -4.63 -2.05 -16.45
C MET A 440 -3.88 -2.15 -17.77
N GLU A 441 -3.06 -1.14 -18.05
CA GLU A 441 -2.00 -1.27 -19.05
C GLU A 441 -0.88 -2.11 -18.44
N LEU A 442 -0.47 -3.17 -19.14
CA LEU A 442 0.68 -3.97 -18.73
C LEU A 442 1.95 -3.24 -19.19
N PRO A 443 2.79 -2.71 -18.28
CA PRO A 443 4.02 -2.02 -18.66
C PRO A 443 4.99 -3.00 -19.34
N THR A 444 5.90 -2.51 -20.18
CA THR A 444 6.93 -3.38 -20.77
C THR A 444 7.92 -3.86 -19.71
N TYR A 445 8.49 -5.07 -19.90
CA TYR A 445 9.57 -5.56 -19.04
C TYR A 445 10.79 -4.65 -19.15
N ARG A 446 11.39 -4.32 -18.00
CA ARG A 446 12.63 -3.55 -17.91
C ARG A 446 13.55 -4.25 -16.92
N LEU A 447 14.87 -4.14 -17.10
CA LEU A 447 15.80 -4.63 -16.09
C LEU A 447 15.94 -3.56 -15.00
N PRO A 448 15.90 -3.93 -13.70
CA PRO A 448 16.10 -2.98 -12.62
C PRO A 448 17.52 -2.40 -12.68
N ASP A 449 17.66 -1.08 -12.53
CA ASP A 449 18.97 -0.43 -12.43
C ASP A 449 19.53 -0.61 -11.01
N PRO A 450 20.67 -1.33 -10.82
CA PRO A 450 21.23 -1.58 -9.49
C PRO A 450 21.50 -0.31 -8.68
N LYS A 451 21.84 0.81 -9.34
CA LYS A 451 22.09 2.09 -8.66
C LYS A 451 20.80 2.67 -8.09
N SER A 452 19.72 2.64 -8.88
CA SER A 452 18.38 3.02 -8.44
C SER A 452 17.93 2.16 -7.25
N VAL A 453 18.08 0.83 -7.35
CA VAL A 453 17.70 -0.11 -6.28
C VAL A 453 18.45 0.20 -4.99
N ALA A 454 19.77 0.36 -5.04
CA ALA A 454 20.60 0.67 -3.87
C ALA A 454 20.24 2.02 -3.23
N PHE A 455 20.04 3.06 -4.04
CA PHE A 455 19.65 4.39 -3.55
C PHE A 455 18.28 4.35 -2.86
N ASN A 456 17.31 3.68 -3.48
CA ASN A 456 15.98 3.52 -2.90
C ASN A 456 16.04 2.71 -1.59
N LEU A 457 16.82 1.64 -1.52
CA LEU A 457 17.04 0.87 -0.29
C LEU A 457 17.64 1.71 0.84
N TRP A 458 18.68 2.49 0.55
CA TRP A 458 19.28 3.39 1.53
C TRP A 458 18.28 4.43 2.06
N LEU A 459 17.45 4.98 1.16
CA LEU A 459 16.39 5.90 1.55
C LEU A 459 15.38 5.22 2.49
N ARG A 460 14.99 3.96 2.21
CA ARG A 460 14.12 3.17 3.10
C ARG A 460 14.77 2.91 4.46
N ALA A 461 16.06 2.55 4.50
CA ALA A 461 16.83 2.38 5.73
C ALA A 461 16.79 3.64 6.59
N LYS A 462 17.16 4.78 6.00
CA LYS A 462 17.19 6.09 6.68
C LYS A 462 15.81 6.49 7.19
N ILE A 463 14.77 6.26 6.40
CA ILE A 463 13.39 6.52 6.78
C ILE A 463 12.99 5.68 7.99
N PHE A 464 13.32 4.39 7.98
CA PHE A 464 13.01 3.47 9.07
C PHE A 464 13.72 3.90 10.36
N ILE A 465 15.05 4.04 10.33
CA ILE A 465 15.85 4.40 11.52
C ILE A 465 15.37 5.71 12.14
N ASN A 466 15.20 6.77 11.34
CA ASN A 466 14.80 8.08 11.87
C ASN A 466 13.38 8.09 12.45
N ARG A 467 12.46 7.28 11.92
CA ARG A 467 11.07 7.27 12.40
C ARG A 467 10.86 6.27 13.53
N ALA A 468 11.32 5.04 13.33
CA ALA A 468 11.22 3.98 14.32
C ALA A 468 12.00 4.37 15.58
N GLY A 469 13.23 4.87 15.45
CA GLY A 469 14.03 5.33 16.58
C GLY A 469 13.36 6.46 17.38
N ARG A 470 12.75 7.46 16.72
CA ARG A 470 12.07 8.57 17.41
C ARG A 470 10.80 8.17 18.16
N ILE A 471 10.17 7.04 17.79
CA ILE A 471 8.92 6.57 18.40
C ILE A 471 9.19 5.48 19.43
N ILE A 472 10.04 4.50 19.09
CA ILE A 472 10.28 3.32 19.91
C ILE A 472 11.18 3.66 21.09
N LEU A 473 12.24 4.46 20.92
CA LEU A 473 13.16 4.77 22.01
C LEU A 473 12.48 5.46 23.20
N PRO A 474 11.68 6.55 23.03
CA PRO A 474 10.97 7.14 24.16
C PRO A 474 9.97 6.19 24.82
N LEU A 475 9.37 5.28 24.04
CA LEU A 475 8.39 4.32 24.53
C LEU A 475 9.06 3.21 25.36
N VAL A 476 10.23 2.72 24.94
CA VAL A 476 11.03 1.76 25.70
C VAL A 476 11.54 2.40 27.00
N ILE A 477 12.02 3.64 26.95
CA ILE A 477 12.43 4.39 28.16
C ILE A 477 11.24 4.57 29.09
N LEU A 478 10.07 4.96 28.58
CA LEU A 478 8.85 5.10 29.38
C LEU A 478 8.45 3.77 30.01
N LEU A 479 8.50 2.68 29.25
CA LEU A 479 8.18 1.34 29.76
C LEU A 479 9.16 0.90 30.84
N TRP A 480 10.46 1.17 30.65
CA TRP A 480 11.47 0.93 31.67
C TRP A 480 11.17 1.72 32.94
N VAL A 481 10.81 3.01 32.83
CA VAL A 481 10.40 3.81 34.01
C VAL A 481 9.19 3.20 34.70
N LEU A 482 8.17 2.79 33.94
CA LEU A 482 6.96 2.18 34.52
C LEU A 482 7.22 0.82 35.15
N ALA A 483 8.14 0.03 34.60
CA ALA A 483 8.49 -1.30 35.10
C ALA A 483 9.42 -1.24 36.33
N THR A 484 10.20 -0.17 36.46
CA THR A 484 11.20 -0.01 37.54
C THR A 484 10.65 0.75 38.74
N PHE A 485 9.79 1.76 38.54
CA PHE A 485 9.31 2.63 39.61
C PHE A 485 7.84 2.36 39.97
N PRO A 486 7.43 2.48 41.25
CA PRO A 486 8.29 2.66 42.42
C PRO A 486 9.07 1.38 42.77
N TYR A 487 10.21 1.55 43.44
CA TYR A 487 11.00 0.43 43.94
C TYR A 487 10.23 -0.37 45.00
N PRO A 488 10.47 -1.69 45.10
CA PRO A 488 9.89 -2.49 46.15
C PRO A 488 10.29 -1.94 47.53
N PRO A 489 9.37 -1.93 48.52
CA PRO A 489 9.70 -1.57 49.90
C PRO A 489 10.75 -2.51 50.49
N GLU A 490 11.51 -2.07 51.51
CA GLU A 490 12.63 -2.84 52.10
C GLU A 490 12.24 -4.24 52.60
N ASN A 491 10.97 -4.46 52.94
CA ASN A 491 10.41 -5.75 53.39
C ASN A 491 9.53 -6.43 52.32
N ALA A 492 9.76 -6.16 51.03
CA ALA A 492 8.99 -6.77 49.94
C ALA A 492 9.18 -8.29 49.88
N THR A 493 8.07 -9.02 49.80
CA THR A 493 8.05 -10.48 49.64
C THR A 493 7.78 -10.92 48.20
N LEU A 494 7.31 -10.00 47.35
CA LEU A 494 7.01 -10.23 45.95
C LEU A 494 8.13 -9.68 45.03
N PRO A 495 8.21 -10.13 43.77
CA PRO A 495 9.13 -9.56 42.78
C PRO A 495 8.95 -8.04 42.62
N ALA A 496 10.03 -7.33 42.28
CA ALA A 496 10.04 -5.86 42.17
C ALA A 496 8.94 -5.31 41.22
N ILE A 497 8.63 -6.06 40.14
CA ILE A 497 7.64 -5.67 39.14
C ILE A 497 6.20 -5.62 39.70
N ASP A 498 5.90 -6.34 40.78
CA ASP A 498 4.57 -6.30 41.43
C ASP A 498 4.30 -4.96 42.11
N TYR A 499 5.35 -4.23 42.51
CA TYR A 499 5.25 -2.93 43.16
C TYR A 499 5.36 -1.77 42.18
N SER A 500 5.79 -2.01 40.94
CA SER A 500 5.98 -0.95 39.95
C SER A 500 4.67 -0.39 39.40
N PHE A 501 4.72 0.78 38.76
CA PHE A 501 3.58 1.40 38.09
C PHE A 501 3.02 0.47 37.01
N ALA A 502 3.89 -0.28 36.31
CA ALA A 502 3.47 -1.31 35.38
C ALA A 502 2.61 -2.36 36.12
N GLY A 503 3.10 -2.89 37.25
CA GLY A 503 2.36 -3.80 38.15
C GLY A 503 0.97 -3.27 38.52
N MET A 504 0.92 -2.03 39.00
CA MET A 504 -0.31 -1.34 39.40
C MET A 504 -1.30 -1.17 38.24
N ILE A 505 -0.82 -0.72 37.07
CA ILE A 505 -1.64 -0.56 35.86
C ILE A 505 -2.18 -1.91 35.39
N GLY A 506 -1.34 -2.96 35.42
CA GLY A 506 -1.74 -4.32 35.08
C GLY A 506 -2.92 -4.81 35.89
N ARG A 507 -2.84 -4.69 37.22
CA ARG A 507 -3.90 -5.10 38.16
C ARG A 507 -5.15 -4.22 38.04
N ALA A 508 -4.99 -2.94 37.73
CA ALA A 508 -6.13 -2.04 37.50
C ALA A 508 -6.90 -2.40 36.21
N LEU A 509 -6.19 -2.89 35.18
CA LEU A 509 -6.78 -3.31 33.91
C LEU A 509 -7.27 -4.77 33.93
N GLU A 510 -6.74 -5.62 34.80
CA GLU A 510 -7.09 -7.04 34.92
C GLU A 510 -8.60 -7.33 34.89
N PRO A 511 -9.49 -6.62 35.62
CA PRO A 511 -10.94 -6.89 35.58
C PRO A 511 -11.56 -6.79 34.18
N ILE A 512 -10.99 -5.98 33.29
CA ILE A 512 -11.45 -5.81 31.91
C ILE A 512 -11.02 -7.02 31.06
N PHE A 513 -9.88 -7.62 31.37
CA PHE A 513 -9.24 -8.67 30.59
C PHE A 513 -9.44 -10.09 31.18
N ALA A 514 -9.83 -10.20 32.45
CA ALA A 514 -10.16 -11.46 33.10
C ALA A 514 -11.25 -12.28 32.36
N PRO A 515 -12.31 -11.68 31.77
CA PRO A 515 -13.30 -12.44 31.00
C PRO A 515 -12.75 -13.16 29.77
N ILE A 516 -11.60 -12.71 29.24
CA ILE A 516 -10.92 -13.38 28.13
C ILE A 516 -9.78 -14.30 28.61
N GLY A 517 -9.69 -14.56 29.92
CA GLY A 517 -8.72 -15.46 30.53
C GLY A 517 -7.35 -14.85 30.80
N PHE A 518 -7.22 -13.52 30.78
CA PHE A 518 -5.93 -12.83 30.96
C PHE A 518 -5.76 -12.36 32.41
N ASN A 519 -4.55 -12.58 32.94
CA ASN A 519 -4.13 -12.07 34.24
C ASN A 519 -3.38 -10.73 34.10
N TRP A 520 -3.05 -10.10 35.23
CA TRP A 520 -2.34 -8.82 35.22
C TRP A 520 -0.96 -8.89 34.53
N GLN A 521 -0.22 -10.01 34.63
CA GLN A 521 1.08 -10.17 33.97
C GLN A 521 0.95 -10.13 32.44
N MET A 522 -0.06 -10.83 31.90
CA MET A 522 -0.39 -10.78 30.47
C MET A 522 -0.72 -9.35 30.05
N VAL A 523 -1.57 -8.67 30.82
CA VAL A 523 -2.01 -7.30 30.51
C VAL A 523 -0.84 -6.32 30.45
N ILE A 524 0.13 -6.45 31.37
CA ILE A 524 1.36 -5.65 31.32
C ILE A 524 2.17 -5.98 30.08
N ALA A 525 2.36 -7.27 29.77
CA ALA A 525 3.12 -7.69 28.59
C ALA A 525 2.50 -7.23 27.26
N LEU A 526 1.20 -6.94 27.21
CA LEU A 526 0.55 -6.35 26.04
C LEU A 526 1.04 -4.93 25.74
N ILE A 527 1.40 -4.12 26.76
CA ILE A 527 1.82 -2.72 26.60
C ILE A 527 3.13 -2.59 25.82
N PRO A 528 4.27 -3.23 26.22
CA PRO A 528 5.47 -3.28 25.39
C PRO A 528 5.19 -4.01 24.08
N GLY A 529 4.33 -5.03 24.10
CA GLY A 529 3.84 -5.70 22.90
C GLY A 529 3.19 -4.78 21.87
N MET A 530 2.64 -3.63 22.29
CA MET A 530 2.12 -2.59 21.40
C MET A 530 3.20 -1.64 20.89
N ALA A 531 4.36 -1.54 21.56
CA ALA A 531 5.54 -0.86 21.02
C ALA A 531 6.15 -1.70 19.89
N ALA A 532 6.40 -2.97 20.20
CA ALA A 532 7.10 -3.97 19.39
C ALA A 532 6.61 -5.37 19.83
N ARG A 533 6.22 -6.22 18.88
CA ARG A 533 5.42 -7.43 19.20
C ARG A 533 6.24 -8.53 19.85
N GLU A 534 7.45 -8.69 19.37
CA GLU A 534 8.51 -9.54 19.88
C GLU A 534 8.88 -9.23 21.34
N VAL A 535 8.77 -7.95 21.74
CA VAL A 535 9.09 -7.50 23.10
C VAL A 535 8.07 -8.02 24.11
N ALA A 536 6.89 -8.48 23.65
CA ALA A 536 5.93 -9.14 24.54
C ALA A 536 6.51 -10.40 25.18
N VAL A 537 7.33 -11.19 24.46
CA VAL A 537 7.97 -12.38 25.02
C VAL A 537 9.01 -12.00 26.06
N ALA A 538 9.82 -10.97 25.77
CA ALA A 538 10.78 -10.45 26.73
C ALA A 538 10.08 -9.89 27.98
N ALA A 539 8.96 -9.18 27.82
CA ALA A 539 8.14 -8.67 28.92
C ALA A 539 7.48 -9.78 29.75
N LEU A 540 7.08 -10.90 29.12
CA LEU A 540 6.66 -12.09 29.86
C LEU A 540 7.85 -12.68 30.64
N GLY A 541 9.03 -12.79 30.04
CA GLY A 541 10.24 -13.23 30.73
C GLY A 541 10.57 -12.41 31.98
N THR A 542 10.49 -11.09 31.89
CA THR A 542 10.75 -10.18 33.02
C THR A 542 9.66 -10.24 34.09
N THR A 543 8.37 -10.30 33.70
CA THR A 543 7.25 -10.38 34.64
C THR A 543 7.18 -11.69 35.40
N TYR A 544 7.58 -12.80 34.77
CA TYR A 544 7.69 -14.10 35.44
C TYR A 544 9.07 -14.34 36.10
N ALA A 545 9.90 -13.30 36.23
CA ALA A 545 11.18 -13.30 36.92
C ALA A 545 12.17 -14.40 36.46
N ILE A 546 12.25 -14.65 35.15
CA ILE A 546 13.16 -15.64 34.58
C ILE A 546 14.50 -14.95 34.31
N ALA A 547 15.46 -15.17 35.21
CA ALA A 547 16.71 -14.42 35.27
C ALA A 547 17.86 -14.97 34.39
N ASP A 548 17.66 -16.04 33.61
CA ASP A 548 18.76 -16.72 32.93
C ASP A 548 18.64 -16.69 31.39
N ALA A 549 19.63 -16.10 30.72
CA ALA A 549 19.59 -15.71 29.31
C ALA A 549 19.83 -16.85 28.31
N GLU A 550 20.52 -17.93 28.71
CA GLU A 550 20.89 -19.01 27.78
C GLU A 550 19.77 -20.04 27.53
N ASN A 551 18.77 -20.15 28.42
CA ASN A 551 17.63 -21.08 28.30
C ASN A 551 16.25 -20.42 28.57
N ALA A 552 16.18 -19.08 28.49
CA ALA A 552 15.02 -18.28 28.88
C ALA A 552 13.70 -18.74 28.26
N THR A 553 13.68 -19.12 26.98
CA THR A 553 12.47 -19.49 26.25
C THR A 553 11.90 -20.85 26.67
N GLY A 554 12.75 -21.83 26.94
CA GLY A 554 12.32 -23.16 27.41
C GLY A 554 11.81 -23.12 28.86
N LEU A 555 12.51 -22.38 29.73
CA LEU A 555 12.08 -22.14 31.11
C LEU A 555 10.74 -21.37 31.13
N LEU A 556 10.61 -20.32 30.30
CA LEU A 556 9.37 -19.56 30.17
C LEU A 556 8.21 -20.44 29.69
N ALA A 557 8.42 -21.27 28.67
CA ALA A 557 7.39 -22.21 28.20
C ALA A 557 6.89 -23.13 29.32
N SER A 558 7.81 -23.67 30.14
CA SER A 558 7.45 -24.54 31.27
C SER A 558 6.67 -23.78 32.37
N THR A 559 7.12 -22.59 32.76
CA THR A 559 6.45 -21.75 33.75
C THR A 559 5.05 -21.34 33.29
N LEU A 560 4.90 -20.97 32.01
CA LEU A 560 3.62 -20.63 31.43
C LEU A 560 2.66 -21.82 31.44
N SER A 561 3.13 -23.01 31.04
CA SER A 561 2.32 -24.23 31.03
C SER A 561 1.82 -24.66 32.42
N ALA A 562 2.53 -24.28 33.48
CA ALA A 562 2.13 -24.54 34.85
C ALA A 562 1.11 -23.52 35.38
N GLN A 563 1.12 -22.28 34.88
CA GLN A 563 0.30 -21.18 35.39
C GLN A 563 -0.93 -20.87 34.54
N TRP A 564 -0.93 -21.19 33.25
CA TRP A 564 -2.06 -20.89 32.36
C TRP A 564 -2.80 -22.16 31.98
N SER A 565 -4.11 -22.04 31.77
CA SER A 565 -4.90 -23.09 31.12
C SER A 565 -4.66 -23.10 29.60
N LEU A 566 -5.00 -24.20 28.94
CA LEU A 566 -5.00 -24.28 27.47
C LEU A 566 -5.98 -23.24 26.89
N ALA A 567 -7.12 -22.99 27.54
CA ALA A 567 -8.08 -21.97 27.12
C ALA A 567 -7.47 -20.55 27.14
N THR A 568 -6.71 -20.21 28.18
CA THR A 568 -5.98 -18.94 28.26
C THR A 568 -4.91 -18.84 27.18
N ALA A 569 -4.15 -19.91 26.93
CA ALA A 569 -3.14 -19.93 25.88
C ALA A 569 -3.75 -19.72 24.46
N LEU A 570 -4.86 -20.40 24.16
CA LEU A 570 -5.58 -20.23 22.89
C LEU A 570 -6.19 -18.83 22.76
N SER A 571 -6.74 -18.29 23.84
CA SER A 571 -7.21 -16.90 23.91
C SER A 571 -6.09 -15.91 23.62
N PHE A 572 -4.90 -16.11 24.20
CA PHE A 572 -3.74 -15.26 23.97
C PHE A 572 -3.26 -15.32 22.51
N LEU A 573 -3.26 -16.51 21.88
CA LEU A 573 -2.99 -16.65 20.46
C LEU A 573 -4.02 -15.88 19.61
N ALA A 574 -5.32 -16.03 19.90
CA ALA A 574 -6.39 -15.34 19.21
C ALA A 574 -6.28 -13.80 19.32
N TRP A 575 -5.92 -13.29 20.50
CA TRP A 575 -5.62 -11.88 20.71
C TRP A 575 -4.55 -11.42 19.73
N TYR A 576 -3.41 -12.11 19.65
CA TYR A 576 -2.30 -11.71 18.80
C TYR A 576 -2.57 -11.83 17.29
N ILE A 577 -3.62 -12.54 16.85
CA ILE A 577 -4.08 -12.49 15.44
C ILE A 577 -4.62 -11.09 15.09
N PHE A 578 -5.34 -10.46 16.02
CA PHE A 578 -6.03 -9.19 15.76
C PHE A 578 -5.46 -8.01 16.53
N ALA A 579 -4.48 -8.26 17.39
CA ALA A 579 -3.99 -7.32 18.37
C ALA A 579 -3.61 -5.98 17.68
N PRO A 580 -3.94 -4.84 18.31
CA PRO A 580 -3.77 -3.50 17.75
C PRO A 580 -2.31 -3.22 17.43
N GLN A 581 -2.00 -2.98 16.16
CA GLN A 581 -0.62 -2.95 15.62
C GLN A 581 0.36 -2.05 16.37
N CYS A 582 1.65 -2.28 16.12
CA CYS A 582 2.72 -1.51 16.75
C CYS A 582 2.54 0.01 16.55
N VAL A 583 2.97 0.83 17.52
CA VAL A 583 2.83 2.30 17.46
C VAL A 583 3.40 2.88 16.16
N ALA A 584 4.49 2.30 15.65
CA ALA A 584 5.06 2.68 14.36
C ALA A 584 4.07 2.49 13.19
N THR A 585 3.30 1.40 13.19
CA THR A 585 2.23 1.17 12.21
C THR A 585 1.13 2.22 12.32
N LEU A 586 0.66 2.53 13.52
CA LEU A 586 -0.35 3.58 13.74
C LEU A 586 0.11 4.95 13.20
N GLY A 587 1.38 5.29 13.42
CA GLY A 587 2.00 6.50 12.88
C GLY A 587 2.03 6.54 11.35
N VAL A 588 2.31 5.40 10.72
CA VAL A 588 2.28 5.25 9.25
C VAL A 588 0.85 5.36 8.72
N VAL A 589 -0.13 4.73 9.37
CA VAL A 589 -1.55 4.85 9.00
C VAL A 589 -2.01 6.29 9.07
N LYS A 590 -1.73 7.01 10.17
CA LYS A 590 -2.06 8.44 10.30
C LYS A 590 -1.49 9.26 9.15
N ARG A 591 -0.27 8.95 8.72
CA ARG A 591 0.40 9.63 7.60
C ARG A 591 -0.22 9.30 6.25
N GLU A 592 -0.44 8.02 5.94
CA GLU A 592 -0.96 7.58 4.63
C GLU A 592 -2.43 7.93 4.43
N THR A 593 -3.21 7.96 5.52
CA THR A 593 -4.61 8.40 5.51
C THR A 593 -4.78 9.91 5.67
N ASN A 594 -3.71 10.62 6.06
CA ASN A 594 -3.72 12.03 6.46
C ASN A 594 -4.87 12.38 7.44
N SER A 595 -5.21 11.46 8.35
CA SER A 595 -6.40 11.57 9.19
C SER A 595 -6.23 10.84 10.52
N THR A 596 -6.41 11.56 11.63
CA THR A 596 -6.45 10.96 12.98
C THR A 596 -7.71 10.15 13.22
N LYS A 597 -8.82 10.52 12.56
CA LYS A 597 -10.10 9.81 12.66
C LYS A 597 -9.95 8.35 12.21
N TRP A 598 -9.33 8.12 11.06
CA TRP A 598 -9.13 6.76 10.53
C TRP A 598 -8.16 5.94 11.39
N THR A 599 -7.13 6.58 11.98
CA THR A 599 -6.26 5.90 12.95
C THR A 599 -7.04 5.43 14.18
N TRP A 600 -7.90 6.28 14.76
CA TRP A 600 -8.72 5.88 15.92
C TRP A 600 -9.76 4.83 15.59
N ILE A 601 -10.39 4.91 14.41
CA ILE A 601 -11.28 3.85 13.92
C ILE A 601 -10.51 2.52 13.84
N MET A 602 -9.29 2.55 13.30
CA MET A 602 -8.45 1.35 13.20
C MET A 602 -8.13 0.76 14.58
N ILE A 603 -7.69 1.59 15.52
CA ILE A 603 -7.41 1.16 16.90
C ILE A 603 -8.65 0.53 17.52
N GLY A 604 -9.79 1.23 17.47
CA GLY A 604 -11.03 0.77 18.09
C GLY A 604 -11.54 -0.55 17.52
N TYR A 605 -11.59 -0.70 16.19
CA TYR A 605 -12.08 -1.94 15.60
C TYR A 605 -11.10 -3.11 15.82
N MET A 606 -9.78 -2.87 15.76
CA MET A 606 -8.80 -3.94 15.99
C MET A 606 -8.82 -4.43 17.44
N PHE A 607 -8.89 -3.51 18.42
CA PHE A 607 -9.08 -3.87 19.83
C PHE A 607 -10.39 -4.65 20.02
N GLY A 608 -11.49 -4.17 19.43
CA GLY A 608 -12.78 -4.86 19.51
C GLY A 608 -12.74 -6.26 18.91
N LEU A 609 -12.09 -6.42 17.75
CA LEU A 609 -11.94 -7.72 17.08
C LEU A 609 -11.04 -8.66 17.89
N ALA A 610 -9.92 -8.17 18.43
CA ALA A 610 -9.02 -8.95 19.29
C ALA A 610 -9.73 -9.41 20.57
N TYR A 611 -10.42 -8.50 21.25
CA TYR A 611 -11.16 -8.83 22.45
C TYR A 611 -12.26 -9.85 22.18
N LEU A 612 -13.08 -9.64 21.14
CA LEU A 612 -14.16 -10.55 20.76
C LEU A 612 -13.63 -11.93 20.38
N ALA A 613 -12.58 -12.00 19.56
CA ALA A 613 -11.98 -13.28 19.16
C ALA A 613 -11.40 -14.03 20.36
N SER A 614 -10.74 -13.33 21.27
CA SER A 614 -10.18 -13.90 22.51
C SER A 614 -11.28 -14.39 23.43
N PHE A 615 -12.34 -13.60 23.62
CA PHE A 615 -13.53 -13.97 24.41
C PHE A 615 -14.19 -15.25 23.88
N VAL A 616 -14.48 -15.31 22.58
CA VAL A 616 -15.07 -16.49 21.94
C VAL A 616 -14.15 -17.70 22.10
N THR A 617 -12.86 -17.53 21.81
CA THR A 617 -11.88 -18.62 21.90
C THR A 617 -11.75 -19.15 23.32
N TYR A 618 -11.66 -18.27 24.31
CA TYR A 618 -11.55 -18.63 25.72
C TYR A 618 -12.76 -19.44 26.19
N HIS A 619 -13.98 -18.91 26.00
CA HIS A 619 -15.19 -19.58 26.48
C HIS A 619 -15.50 -20.88 25.74
N VAL A 620 -15.22 -20.94 24.44
CA VAL A 620 -15.35 -22.20 23.68
C VAL A 620 -14.33 -23.22 24.18
N ALA A 621 -13.08 -22.83 24.41
CA ALA A 621 -12.06 -23.74 24.92
C ALA A 621 -12.39 -24.25 26.34
N VAL A 622 -12.86 -23.37 27.24
CA VAL A 622 -13.34 -23.77 28.57
C VAL A 622 -14.52 -24.75 28.47
N ALA A 623 -15.51 -24.47 27.61
CA ALA A 623 -16.65 -25.35 27.40
C ALA A 623 -16.26 -26.74 26.85
N LEU A 624 -15.13 -26.83 26.15
CA LEU A 624 -14.54 -28.08 25.64
C LEU A 624 -13.58 -28.75 26.63
N GLY A 625 -13.46 -28.23 27.86
CA GLY A 625 -12.60 -28.80 28.92
C GLY A 625 -11.13 -28.37 28.86
N GLY A 626 -10.82 -27.27 28.18
CA GLY A 626 -9.46 -26.73 28.02
C GLY A 626 -8.95 -25.87 29.19
N GLY A 627 -9.67 -25.78 30.31
CA GLY A 627 -9.25 -24.98 31.45
C GLY A 627 -9.98 -25.31 32.73
#